data_AF-A0A6I1NB50-F1
#
_entry.id   AF-A0A6I1NB50-F1
#
_cell.length_a   1.000
_cell.length_b   1.000
_cell.length_c   1.000
_cell.angle_alpha   90.00
_cell.angle_beta   90.00
_cell.angle_gamma   90.00
#
_symmetry.space_group_name_H-M   'P 1'
#
loop_
_entity.id
_entity.type
_entity.pdbx_description
1 polymer ?
#
loop_
_entity_poly.entity_id
_entity_poly.type
_entity_poly.pdbx_seq_one_letter_code
_entity_poly.pdbx_strand_id
1 'polypeptide(L)'
;MLDNDALPTFDTFEAAPLSSAFNRAWNEWLVFWQALPHTTEAKVQVVQVAEQVSQIARRLWRSTFAAVGDAQGQQAKATLFAFVGLVDEHLLFEDWPGQSIWQDLPMETRMFGTRSAGDRIPVAIKKLLETRDPALRDLGSVYLYCLILGFQGRLRNGSGPALHEKWRRSLFTFIRQRSATPNDIAQQLQRPSAIAPQQLPVRRSLPDGYRLGLALGLGFLLLLAISQGFWLNIQYRVQPALDQDRQTLVTELKR
;
A
#
# COMPACT_ATOMS: atom_id res chain seq x y z
N MET A 1 -15.00 34.15 -40.02
CA MET A 1 -13.54 34.12 -40.23
C MET A 1 -12.95 34.05 -38.84
N LEU A 2 -12.89 32.84 -38.29
CA LEU A 2 -12.56 32.62 -36.88
C LEU A 2 -11.04 32.58 -36.77
N ASP A 3 -10.53 33.42 -35.86
CA ASP A 3 -9.13 33.57 -35.56
C ASP A 3 -8.47 32.23 -35.27
N ASN A 4 -7.34 32.05 -35.94
CA ASN A 4 -6.39 30.97 -35.77
C ASN A 4 -5.65 31.21 -34.46
N ASP A 5 -6.33 30.99 -33.33
CA ASP A 5 -5.69 30.90 -32.01
C ASP A 5 -4.86 29.61 -32.01
N ALA A 6 -3.60 29.76 -32.41
CA ALA A 6 -2.58 28.75 -32.21
C ALA A 6 -2.63 28.33 -30.74
N LEU A 7 -3.06 27.07 -30.52
CA LEU A 7 -3.01 26.41 -29.23
C LEU A 7 -1.62 26.65 -28.63
N PRO A 8 -1.50 27.01 -27.35
CA PRO A 8 -0.21 27.21 -26.72
C PRO A 8 0.61 25.93 -26.90
N THR A 9 1.68 26.02 -27.70
CA THR A 9 2.65 24.96 -27.87
C THR A 9 3.23 24.66 -26.49
N PHE A 10 2.93 23.48 -25.96
CA PHE A 10 3.32 23.02 -24.61
C PHE A 10 4.80 22.62 -24.54
N ASP A 11 5.69 23.43 -25.12
CA ASP A 11 7.14 23.19 -25.16
C ASP A 11 7.84 23.75 -23.91
N THR A 12 7.70 23.07 -22.77
CA THR A 12 8.66 23.17 -21.63
C THR A 12 8.59 21.95 -20.68
N PHE A 13 8.51 20.73 -21.20
CA PHE A 13 8.79 19.50 -20.43
C PHE A 13 10.14 18.84 -20.80
N GLU A 14 10.97 19.49 -21.61
CA GLU A 14 12.28 18.98 -22.06
C GLU A 14 13.31 18.75 -20.93
N ALA A 15 13.12 19.30 -19.72
CA ALA A 15 14.11 19.27 -18.64
C ALA A 15 13.82 18.32 -17.45
N ALA A 16 12.85 17.39 -17.57
CA ALA A 16 12.45 16.48 -16.49
C ALA A 16 12.70 14.99 -16.84
N PRO A 17 13.97 14.56 -16.95
CA PRO A 17 14.33 13.22 -17.41
C PRO A 17 13.92 12.09 -16.45
N LEU A 18 13.92 12.32 -15.14
CA LEU A 18 13.60 11.30 -14.13
C LEU A 18 12.11 10.97 -14.16
N SER A 19 11.25 11.99 -14.09
CA SER A 19 9.80 11.78 -14.05
C SER A 19 9.25 11.22 -15.38
N SER A 20 9.82 11.63 -16.52
CA SER A 20 9.45 11.05 -17.82
C SER A 20 9.88 9.59 -17.96
N ALA A 21 11.09 9.24 -17.51
CA ALA A 21 11.57 7.85 -17.50
C ALA A 21 10.75 6.97 -16.55
N PHE A 22 10.41 7.49 -15.37
CA PHE A 22 9.55 6.81 -14.41
C PHE A 22 8.16 6.51 -15.00
N ASN A 23 7.52 7.50 -15.63
CA ASN A 23 6.20 7.33 -16.23
C ASN A 23 6.22 6.27 -17.35
N ARG A 24 7.25 6.30 -18.22
CA ARG A 24 7.43 5.25 -19.23
C ARG A 24 7.57 3.86 -18.60
N ALA A 25 8.41 3.72 -17.57
CA ALA A 25 8.61 2.46 -16.86
C ALA A 25 7.32 1.95 -16.20
N TRP A 26 6.53 2.85 -15.59
CA TRP A 26 5.25 2.49 -14.98
C TRP A 26 4.22 2.05 -16.01
N ASN A 27 4.09 2.75 -17.14
CA ASN A 27 3.18 2.35 -18.20
C ASN A 27 3.57 1.00 -18.82
N GLU A 28 4.87 0.79 -19.05
CA GLU A 28 5.38 -0.50 -19.53
C GLU A 28 5.05 -1.64 -18.56
N TRP A 29 5.18 -1.39 -17.25
CA TRP A 29 4.77 -2.32 -16.20
C TRP A 29 3.27 -2.62 -16.25
N LEU A 30 2.43 -1.58 -16.31
CA LEU A 30 0.98 -1.74 -16.34
C LEU A 30 0.49 -2.53 -17.55
N VAL A 31 1.04 -2.26 -18.74
CA VAL A 31 0.69 -3.00 -19.97
C VAL A 31 1.02 -4.48 -19.81
N PHE A 32 2.20 -4.80 -19.28
CA PHE A 32 2.56 -6.19 -18.98
C PHE A 32 1.63 -6.82 -17.95
N TRP A 33 1.37 -6.11 -16.83
CA TRP A 33 0.54 -6.62 -15.75
C TRP A 33 -0.88 -6.95 -16.22
N GLN A 34 -1.48 -6.09 -17.04
CA GLN A 34 -2.83 -6.30 -17.59
C GLN A 34 -2.88 -7.44 -18.63
N ALA A 35 -1.76 -7.75 -19.27
CA ALA A 35 -1.65 -8.85 -20.24
C ALA A 35 -1.31 -10.21 -19.60
N LEU A 36 -1.04 -10.25 -18.28
CA LEU A 36 -0.60 -11.46 -17.61
C LEU A 36 -1.74 -12.51 -17.55
N PRO A 37 -1.53 -13.75 -18.04
CA PRO A 37 -2.55 -14.78 -17.99
C PRO A 37 -2.82 -15.26 -16.57
N HIS A 38 -4.08 -15.21 -16.12
CA HIS A 38 -4.46 -15.63 -14.77
C HIS A 38 -4.44 -17.16 -14.54
N THR A 39 -4.35 -17.97 -15.61
CA THR A 39 -4.43 -19.45 -15.55
C THR A 39 -3.08 -20.14 -15.33
N THR A 40 -1.98 -19.39 -15.36
CA THR A 40 -0.62 -19.93 -15.19
C THR A 40 -0.33 -20.28 -13.73
N GLU A 41 0.50 -21.29 -13.48
CA GLU A 41 0.94 -21.64 -12.12
C GLU A 41 1.58 -20.44 -11.41
N ALA A 42 1.22 -20.23 -10.13
CA ALA A 42 1.68 -19.10 -9.32
C ALA A 42 3.21 -18.91 -9.33
N LYS A 43 3.97 -20.00 -9.24
CA LYS A 43 5.45 -19.95 -9.26
C LYS A 43 5.98 -19.41 -10.58
N VAL A 44 5.40 -19.84 -11.70
CA VAL A 44 5.81 -19.39 -13.04
C VAL A 44 5.44 -17.91 -13.23
N GLN A 45 4.24 -17.49 -12.80
CA GLN A 45 3.84 -16.08 -12.86
C GLN A 45 4.80 -15.18 -12.06
N VAL A 46 5.18 -15.59 -10.85
CA VAL A 46 6.12 -14.82 -10.01
C VAL A 46 7.47 -14.63 -10.69
N VAL A 47 7.99 -15.67 -11.34
CA VAL A 47 9.26 -15.59 -12.07
C VAL A 47 9.13 -14.62 -13.25
N GLN A 48 8.06 -14.72 -14.04
CA GLN A 48 7.80 -13.81 -15.16
C GLN A 48 7.66 -12.35 -14.71
N VAL A 49 6.91 -12.11 -13.64
CA VAL A 49 6.75 -10.78 -13.04
C VAL A 49 8.10 -10.25 -12.54
N ALA A 50 8.87 -11.06 -11.82
CA ALA A 50 10.17 -10.66 -11.29
C ALA A 50 11.16 -10.33 -12.42
N GLU A 51 11.17 -11.13 -13.48
CA GLU A 51 12.01 -10.89 -14.65
C GLU A 51 11.62 -9.59 -15.36
N GLN A 52 10.33 -9.39 -15.62
CA GLN A 52 9.86 -8.19 -16.30
C GLN A 52 10.18 -6.92 -15.50
N VAL A 53 9.89 -6.91 -14.20
CA VAL A 53 10.22 -5.78 -13.33
C VAL A 53 11.72 -5.53 -13.32
N SER A 54 12.55 -6.57 -13.29
CA SER A 54 14.01 -6.44 -13.37
C SER A 54 14.46 -5.81 -14.70
N GLN A 55 13.86 -6.20 -15.83
CA GLN A 55 14.20 -5.63 -17.14
C GLN A 55 13.81 -4.15 -17.23
N ILE A 56 12.61 -3.79 -16.78
CA ILE A 56 12.13 -2.41 -16.72
C ILE A 56 13.02 -1.58 -15.80
N ALA A 57 13.34 -2.10 -14.61
CA ALA A 57 14.22 -1.45 -13.64
C ALA A 57 15.61 -1.16 -14.21
N ARG A 58 16.20 -2.10 -14.97
CA ARG A 58 17.49 -1.87 -15.68
C ARG A 58 17.38 -0.80 -16.76
N ARG A 59 16.28 -0.72 -17.51
CA ARG A 59 16.03 0.35 -18.50
C ARG A 59 15.87 1.71 -17.81
N LEU A 60 15.12 1.75 -16.71
CA LEU A 60 14.91 2.94 -15.89
C LEU A 60 16.25 3.45 -15.32
N TRP A 61 17.06 2.57 -14.73
CA TRP A 61 18.39 2.93 -14.24
C TRP A 61 19.26 3.54 -15.34
N ARG A 62 19.39 2.86 -16.48
CA ARG A 62 20.24 3.35 -17.58
C ARG A 62 19.79 4.72 -18.09
N SER A 63 18.49 4.91 -18.31
CA SER A 63 17.95 6.18 -18.84
C SER A 63 18.06 7.32 -17.83
N THR A 64 17.76 7.08 -16.56
CA THR A 64 17.86 8.10 -15.51
C THR A 64 19.31 8.46 -15.23
N PHE A 65 20.19 7.47 -15.04
CA PHE A 65 21.60 7.68 -14.78
C PHE A 65 22.30 8.44 -15.91
N ALA A 66 22.01 8.09 -17.17
CA ALA A 66 22.55 8.80 -18.33
C ALA A 66 22.09 10.26 -18.40
N ALA A 67 20.89 10.57 -17.90
CA ALA A 67 20.33 11.91 -17.98
C ALA A 67 20.79 12.84 -16.86
N VAL A 68 21.05 12.33 -15.65
CA VAL A 68 21.50 13.15 -14.50
C VAL A 68 23.02 13.12 -14.25
N GLY A 69 23.74 12.14 -14.79
CA GLY A 69 25.18 11.97 -14.60
C GLY A 69 25.58 11.61 -13.15
N ASP A 70 26.89 11.49 -12.91
CA ASP A 70 27.45 11.01 -11.64
C ASP A 70 27.12 11.91 -10.43
N ALA A 71 27.15 13.24 -10.62
CA ALA A 71 26.91 14.20 -9.55
C ALA A 71 25.51 14.09 -8.91
N GLN A 72 24.55 13.55 -9.67
CA GLN A 72 23.16 13.38 -9.25
C GLN A 72 22.71 11.90 -9.33
N GLY A 73 23.65 10.95 -9.40
CA GLY A 73 23.35 9.51 -9.44
C GLY A 73 22.48 9.02 -8.27
N GLN A 74 22.51 9.74 -7.14
CA GLN A 74 21.63 9.49 -6.00
C GLN A 74 20.14 9.72 -6.34
N GLN A 75 19.81 10.66 -7.23
CA GLN A 75 18.44 10.88 -7.69
C GLN A 75 17.96 9.76 -8.61
N ALA A 76 18.82 9.25 -9.50
CA ALA A 76 18.53 8.07 -10.32
C ALA A 76 18.26 6.84 -9.43
N LYS A 77 19.08 6.63 -8.39
CA LYS A 77 18.87 5.55 -7.42
C LYS A 77 17.57 5.72 -6.64
N ALA A 78 17.24 6.95 -6.23
CA ALA A 78 16.00 7.25 -5.53
C ALA A 78 14.77 7.00 -6.42
N THR A 79 14.84 7.34 -7.71
CA THR A 79 13.79 7.06 -8.70
C THR A 79 13.59 5.56 -8.90
N LEU A 80 14.69 4.80 -9.04
CA LEU A 80 14.63 3.35 -9.17
C LEU A 80 14.02 2.70 -7.92
N PHE A 81 14.45 3.13 -6.73
CA PHE A 81 13.94 2.64 -5.46
C PHE A 81 12.45 2.95 -5.29
N ALA A 82 12.01 4.14 -5.70
CA ALA A 82 10.60 4.52 -5.67
C ALA A 82 9.75 3.66 -6.62
N PHE A 83 10.25 3.37 -7.83
CA PHE A 83 9.57 2.50 -8.80
C PHE A 83 9.39 1.09 -8.25
N VAL A 84 10.47 0.48 -7.73
CA VAL A 84 10.43 -0.86 -7.15
C VAL A 84 9.48 -0.90 -5.96
N GLY A 85 9.55 0.08 -5.05
CA GLY A 85 8.65 0.16 -3.91
C GLY A 85 7.18 0.33 -4.30
N LEU A 86 6.88 1.06 -5.37
CA LEU A 86 5.53 1.20 -5.90
C LEU A 86 5.01 -0.10 -6.53
N VAL A 87 5.84 -0.80 -7.31
CA VAL A 87 5.50 -2.10 -7.89
C VAL A 87 5.25 -3.14 -6.80
N ASP A 88 6.10 -3.19 -5.79
CA ASP A 88 5.92 -4.11 -4.66
C ASP A 88 4.64 -3.80 -3.89
N GLU A 89 4.37 -2.53 -3.56
CA GLU A 89 3.10 -2.13 -2.94
C GLU A 89 1.91 -2.60 -3.79
N HIS A 90 1.92 -2.34 -5.10
CA HIS A 90 0.87 -2.77 -6.01
C HIS A 90 0.67 -4.30 -5.98
N LEU A 91 1.73 -5.07 -6.13
CA LEU A 91 1.69 -6.55 -6.14
C LEU A 91 1.33 -7.18 -4.80
N LEU A 92 1.60 -6.49 -3.69
CA LEU A 92 1.24 -6.96 -2.35
C LEU A 92 -0.25 -6.73 -2.03
N PHE A 93 -0.93 -5.81 -2.72
CA PHE A 93 -2.35 -5.50 -2.47
C PHE A 93 -3.31 -5.95 -3.57
N GLU A 94 -2.79 -6.36 -4.73
CA GLU A 94 -3.58 -6.98 -5.79
C GLU A 94 -3.87 -8.45 -5.49
N ASP A 95 -5.03 -8.94 -5.94
CA ASP A 95 -5.46 -10.33 -5.75
C ASP A 95 -4.98 -11.16 -6.94
N TRP A 96 -3.85 -11.87 -6.78
CA TRP A 96 -3.26 -12.66 -7.86
C TRP A 96 -2.58 -13.95 -7.34
N PRO A 97 -2.44 -14.99 -8.18
CA PRO A 97 -1.97 -16.31 -7.74
C PRO A 97 -0.61 -16.31 -7.04
N GLY A 98 0.30 -15.42 -7.44
CA GLY A 98 1.65 -15.34 -6.92
C GLY A 98 1.85 -14.41 -5.71
N GLN A 99 0.79 -13.79 -5.19
CA GLN A 99 0.88 -12.78 -4.13
C GLN A 99 1.63 -13.26 -2.89
N SER A 100 1.33 -14.48 -2.40
CA SER A 100 1.96 -15.05 -1.21
C SER A 100 3.47 -15.27 -1.40
N ILE A 101 3.85 -15.85 -2.54
CA ILE A 101 5.26 -16.07 -2.90
C ILE A 101 5.99 -14.72 -3.07
N TRP A 102 5.31 -13.71 -3.60
CA TRP A 102 5.87 -12.37 -3.71
C TRP A 102 6.10 -11.71 -2.36
N GLN A 103 5.19 -11.91 -1.39
CA GLN A 103 5.35 -11.44 -0.02
C GLN A 103 6.59 -12.03 0.66
N ASP A 104 6.91 -13.29 0.38
CA ASP A 104 8.10 -13.96 0.91
C ASP A 104 9.41 -13.43 0.33
N LEU A 105 9.41 -12.87 -0.88
CA LEU A 105 10.59 -12.27 -1.50
C LEU A 105 10.16 -11.16 -2.48
N PRO A 106 9.93 -9.92 -2.03
CA PRO A 106 9.54 -8.81 -2.91
C PRO A 106 10.73 -8.32 -3.73
N MET A 107 10.48 -7.53 -4.77
CA MET A 107 11.54 -7.02 -5.64
C MET A 107 12.52 -6.10 -4.90
N GLU A 108 12.07 -5.34 -3.91
CA GLU A 108 12.92 -4.52 -3.04
C GLU A 108 14.01 -5.38 -2.39
N THR A 109 13.64 -6.55 -1.85
CA THR A 109 14.61 -7.46 -1.23
C THR A 109 15.58 -8.02 -2.26
N ARG A 110 15.09 -8.39 -3.45
CA ARG A 110 15.93 -8.94 -4.53
C ARG A 110 16.96 -7.93 -5.04
N MET A 111 16.57 -6.66 -5.18
CA MET A 111 17.42 -5.63 -5.80
C MET A 111 18.25 -4.82 -4.80
N PHE A 112 17.71 -4.56 -3.62
CA PHE A 112 18.33 -3.66 -2.62
C PHE A 112 18.68 -4.36 -1.32
N GLY A 113 18.25 -5.61 -1.11
CA GLY A 113 18.45 -6.32 0.16
C GLY A 113 17.67 -5.71 1.33
N THR A 114 16.61 -4.96 1.07
CA THR A 114 15.80 -4.28 2.11
C THR A 114 14.31 -4.59 1.98
N ARG A 115 13.55 -4.29 3.04
CA ARG A 115 12.08 -4.34 3.13
C ARG A 115 11.51 -3.11 3.83
N SER A 116 11.97 -1.97 3.37
CA SER A 116 11.82 -0.68 4.05
C SER A 116 11.28 0.40 3.12
N ALA A 117 10.90 0.07 1.88
CA ALA A 117 10.35 1.04 0.93
C ALA A 117 9.13 1.76 1.52
N GLY A 118 8.26 1.02 2.23
CA GLY A 118 7.09 1.55 2.92
C GLY A 118 7.39 2.66 3.94
N ASP A 119 8.61 2.70 4.49
CA ASP A 119 9.06 3.74 5.43
C ASP A 119 10.00 4.76 4.78
N ARG A 120 10.94 4.29 3.96
CA ARG A 120 11.99 5.12 3.37
C ARG A 120 11.46 6.09 2.33
N ILE A 121 10.46 5.70 1.52
CA ILE A 121 9.86 6.61 0.54
C ILE A 121 9.15 7.78 1.25
N PRO A 122 8.26 7.56 2.24
CA PRO A 122 7.68 8.64 3.05
C PRO A 122 8.71 9.56 3.72
N VAL A 123 9.79 8.98 4.27
CA VAL A 123 10.88 9.76 4.88
C VAL A 123 11.61 10.60 3.83
N ALA A 124 11.86 10.06 2.64
CA ALA A 124 12.48 10.79 1.54
C ALA A 124 11.59 11.94 1.04
N ILE A 125 10.29 11.72 0.93
CA ILE A 125 9.31 12.77 0.59
C ILE A 125 9.34 13.89 1.62
N LYS A 126 9.27 13.54 2.91
CA LYS A 126 9.34 14.52 3.99
C LYS A 126 10.63 15.34 3.92
N LYS A 127 11.78 14.69 3.78
CA LYS A 127 13.08 15.35 3.67
C LYS A 127 13.14 16.28 2.46
N LEU A 128 12.66 15.86 1.30
CA LEU A 128 12.63 16.69 0.09
C LEU A 128 11.77 17.96 0.29
N LEU A 129 10.60 17.81 0.92
CA LEU A 129 9.70 18.93 1.23
C LEU A 129 10.26 19.89 2.30
N GLU A 130 11.12 19.41 3.19
CA GLU A 130 11.84 20.21 4.19
C GLU A 130 13.02 20.97 3.56
N THR A 131 13.83 20.29 2.75
CA THR A 131 14.99 20.90 2.07
C THR A 131 14.58 21.95 1.05
N ARG A 132 13.49 21.71 0.29
CA ARG A 132 12.99 22.59 -0.78
C ARG A 132 14.04 23.00 -1.83
N ASP A 133 15.02 22.15 -2.08
CA ASP A 133 16.06 22.39 -3.09
C ASP A 133 15.47 22.30 -4.51
N PRO A 134 15.54 23.37 -5.33
CA PRO A 134 15.07 23.37 -6.71
C PRO A 134 15.65 22.25 -7.59
N ALA A 135 16.87 21.77 -7.30
CA ALA A 135 17.50 20.67 -8.04
C ALA A 135 16.77 19.32 -7.84
N LEU A 136 15.94 19.20 -6.80
CA LEU A 136 15.16 17.99 -6.50
C LEU A 136 13.74 18.02 -7.09
N ARG A 137 13.39 19.01 -7.92
CA ARG A 137 12.03 19.16 -8.48
C ARG A 137 11.58 17.97 -9.32
N ASP A 138 12.48 17.44 -10.14
CA ASP A 138 12.16 16.29 -10.98
C ASP A 138 11.95 15.02 -10.14
N LEU A 139 12.80 14.80 -9.13
CA LEU A 139 12.61 13.74 -8.14
C LEU A 139 11.30 13.95 -7.32
N GLY A 140 10.96 15.18 -7.00
CA GLY A 140 9.68 15.51 -6.36
C GLY A 140 8.48 15.12 -7.23
N SER A 141 8.60 15.25 -8.55
CA SER A 141 7.59 14.81 -9.52
C SER A 141 7.45 13.28 -9.52
N VAL A 142 8.55 12.53 -9.44
CA VAL A 142 8.53 11.07 -9.27
C VAL A 142 7.78 10.67 -8.00
N TYR A 143 8.05 11.31 -6.87
CA TYR A 143 7.34 11.00 -5.63
C TYR A 143 5.86 11.40 -5.68
N LEU A 144 5.52 12.51 -6.32
CA LEU A 144 4.12 12.88 -6.53
C LEU A 144 3.40 11.81 -7.36
N TYR A 145 4.03 11.29 -8.42
CA TYR A 145 3.47 10.16 -9.18
C TYR A 145 3.24 8.94 -8.29
N CYS A 146 4.18 8.56 -7.43
CA CYS A 146 4.00 7.44 -6.49
C CYS A 146 2.76 7.63 -5.62
N LEU A 147 2.56 8.83 -5.05
CA LEU A 147 1.38 9.12 -4.22
C LEU A 147 0.07 9.13 -5.04
N ILE A 148 0.10 9.64 -6.28
CA ILE A 148 -1.07 9.63 -7.16
C ILE A 148 -1.49 8.21 -7.52
N LEU A 149 -0.51 7.35 -7.81
CA LEU A 149 -0.70 5.94 -8.17
C LEU A 149 -1.08 5.04 -6.97
N GLY A 150 -1.24 5.62 -5.78
CA GLY A 150 -1.78 4.93 -4.63
C GLY A 150 -0.72 4.35 -3.69
N PHE A 151 0.55 4.76 -3.79
CA PHE A 151 1.55 4.39 -2.79
C PHE A 151 1.14 4.95 -1.42
N GLN A 152 0.99 4.06 -0.44
CA GLN A 152 0.65 4.43 0.93
C GLN A 152 1.81 4.13 1.88
N GLY A 153 2.39 2.93 1.80
CA GLY A 153 3.40 2.48 2.77
C GLY A 153 2.88 2.66 4.20
N ARG A 154 3.69 3.27 5.08
CA ARG A 154 3.30 3.56 6.47
C ARG A 154 2.15 4.57 6.65
N LEU A 155 1.73 5.26 5.58
CA LEU A 155 0.65 6.26 5.62
C LEU A 155 -0.75 5.64 5.55
N ARG A 156 -0.87 4.31 5.61
CA ARG A 156 -2.15 3.60 5.49
C ARG A 156 -3.07 3.75 6.70
N ASN A 157 -2.51 3.95 7.89
CA ASN A 157 -3.24 3.90 9.15
C ASN A 157 -3.31 5.26 9.87
N GLY A 158 -4.30 5.42 10.75
CA GLY A 158 -4.44 6.59 11.62
C GLY A 158 -4.60 7.90 10.85
N SER A 159 -3.76 8.90 11.15
CA SER A 159 -3.73 10.19 10.46
C SER A 159 -3.04 10.16 9.08
N GLY A 160 -2.59 8.99 8.64
CA GLY A 160 -1.84 8.78 7.40
C GLY A 160 -2.54 9.28 6.13
N PRO A 161 -3.84 9.05 5.90
CA PRO A 161 -4.54 9.56 4.71
C PRO A 161 -4.56 11.10 4.63
N ALA A 162 -4.72 11.78 5.76
CA ALA A 162 -4.67 13.25 5.80
C ALA A 162 -3.25 13.77 5.50
N LEU A 163 -2.22 13.07 5.99
CA LEU A 163 -0.83 13.38 5.71
C LEU A 163 -0.48 13.12 4.24
N HIS A 164 -1.01 12.05 3.65
CA HIS A 164 -0.87 11.70 2.24
C HIS A 164 -1.38 12.81 1.34
N GLU A 165 -2.60 13.30 1.59
CA GLU A 165 -3.18 14.42 0.85
C GLU A 165 -2.40 15.73 1.05
N LYS A 166 -1.94 16.00 2.29
CA LYS A 166 -1.08 17.15 2.58
C LYS A 166 0.21 17.11 1.77
N TRP A 167 0.86 15.95 1.66
CA TRP A 167 2.09 15.78 0.89
C TRP A 167 1.86 15.88 -0.60
N ARG A 168 0.76 15.35 -1.14
CA ARG A 168 0.38 15.54 -2.55
C ARG A 168 0.30 17.02 -2.91
N ARG A 169 -0.41 17.82 -2.10
CA ARG A 169 -0.52 19.28 -2.29
C ARG A 169 0.82 19.97 -2.17
N SER A 170 1.60 19.63 -1.14
CA SER A 170 2.92 20.24 -0.89
C SER A 170 3.91 19.96 -2.03
N LEU A 171 3.95 18.73 -2.53
CA LEU A 171 4.77 18.36 -3.68
C LEU A 171 4.32 19.08 -4.94
N PHE A 172 3.01 19.15 -5.19
CA PHE A 172 2.48 19.89 -6.33
C PHE A 172 2.91 21.36 -6.32
N THR A 173 2.77 22.04 -5.18
CA THR A 173 3.21 23.44 -5.01
C THR A 173 4.72 23.57 -5.20
N PHE A 174 5.49 22.64 -4.65
CA PHE A 174 6.96 22.62 -4.78
C PHE A 174 7.41 22.48 -6.24
N ILE A 175 6.73 21.65 -7.03
CA ILE A 175 7.07 21.41 -8.44
C ILE A 175 6.70 22.63 -9.31
N ARG A 176 5.51 23.23 -9.11
CA ARG A 176 4.97 24.23 -10.05
C ARG A 176 5.31 25.69 -9.74
N GLN A 177 5.82 26.02 -8.55
CA GLN A 177 5.97 27.42 -8.08
C GLN A 177 4.69 28.28 -8.20
N ARG A 178 3.49 27.66 -8.28
CA ARG A 178 2.18 28.32 -8.24
C ARG A 178 1.21 27.45 -7.43
N SER A 179 0.29 28.09 -6.70
CA SER A 179 -0.74 27.43 -5.89
C SER A 179 -1.55 26.44 -6.71
N ALA A 180 -1.70 25.21 -6.22
CA ALA A 180 -2.43 24.14 -6.91
C ALA A 180 -3.92 24.48 -7.03
N THR A 181 -4.43 24.63 -8.25
CA THR A 181 -5.88 24.63 -8.47
C THR A 181 -6.32 23.17 -8.66
N PRO A 182 -7.47 22.73 -8.11
CA PRO A 182 -7.96 21.35 -8.29
C PRO A 182 -8.03 20.91 -9.77
N ASN A 183 -8.22 21.87 -10.68
CA ASN A 183 -8.27 21.64 -12.12
C ASN A 183 -6.90 21.26 -12.74
N ASP A 184 -5.79 21.73 -12.17
CA ASP A 184 -4.44 21.42 -12.69
C ASP A 184 -4.06 19.95 -12.41
N ILE A 185 -4.53 19.40 -11.29
CA ILE A 185 -4.36 17.98 -10.94
C ILE A 185 -5.17 17.11 -11.90
N ALA A 186 -6.39 17.53 -12.25
CA ALA A 186 -7.22 16.88 -13.26
C ALA A 186 -6.56 16.95 -14.65
N GLN A 187 -5.94 18.08 -15.01
CA GLN A 187 -5.25 18.22 -16.29
C GLN A 187 -3.98 17.33 -16.39
N GLN A 188 -3.28 17.10 -15.28
CA GLN A 188 -2.19 16.13 -15.20
C GLN A 188 -2.67 14.68 -15.36
N LEU A 189 -3.91 14.37 -14.94
CA LEU A 189 -4.60 13.10 -15.19
C LEU A 189 -5.13 12.98 -16.64
N GLN A 190 -5.40 14.12 -17.31
CA GLN A 190 -5.87 14.23 -18.70
C GLN A 190 -4.76 14.28 -19.75
N ARG A 191 -3.48 14.28 -19.34
CA ARG A 191 -2.42 13.80 -20.25
C ARG A 191 -2.86 12.42 -20.75
N PRO A 192 -2.58 12.04 -22.01
CA PRO A 192 -2.98 10.73 -22.53
C PRO A 192 -2.16 9.61 -21.86
N SER A 193 -2.37 9.41 -20.57
CA SER A 193 -2.41 8.11 -19.94
C SER A 193 -3.65 7.45 -20.53
N ALA A 194 -3.47 6.39 -21.32
CA ALA A 194 -4.55 5.57 -21.89
C ALA A 194 -5.30 4.77 -20.81
N ILE A 195 -5.56 5.37 -19.64
CA ILE A 195 -5.93 4.66 -18.42
C ILE A 195 -6.96 5.51 -17.66
N ALA A 196 -8.17 4.98 -17.52
CA ALA A 196 -9.14 5.49 -16.56
C ALA A 196 -8.53 5.45 -15.14
N PRO A 197 -8.84 6.41 -14.24
CA PRO A 197 -8.33 6.38 -12.87
C PRO A 197 -8.78 5.10 -12.18
N GLN A 198 -7.92 4.07 -12.22
CA GLN A 198 -8.15 2.85 -11.49
C GLN A 198 -7.78 3.18 -10.05
N GLN A 199 -8.80 3.65 -9.31
CA GLN A 199 -8.77 3.59 -7.86
C GLN A 199 -8.58 2.10 -7.55
N LEU A 200 -7.34 1.70 -7.26
CA LEU A 200 -7.08 0.43 -6.59
C LEU A 200 -8.14 0.34 -5.49
N PRO A 201 -9.02 -0.69 -5.50
CA PRO A 201 -10.02 -0.79 -4.48
C PRO A 201 -9.26 -0.66 -3.17
N VAL A 202 -9.63 0.32 -2.36
CA VAL A 202 -9.18 0.39 -0.98
C VAL A 202 -9.78 -0.85 -0.35
N ARG A 203 -9.10 -2.00 -0.55
CA ARG A 203 -9.24 -3.16 0.30
C ARG A 203 -8.74 -2.61 1.62
N ARG A 204 -9.70 -2.10 2.40
CA ARG A 204 -9.64 -2.08 3.84
C ARG A 204 -9.23 -3.49 4.18
N SER A 205 -7.92 -3.72 4.35
CA SER A 205 -7.46 -4.91 5.04
C SER A 205 -8.27 -4.88 6.32
N LEU A 206 -9.19 -5.84 6.48
CA LEU A 206 -9.98 -5.91 7.69
C LEU A 206 -8.99 -5.79 8.84
N PRO A 207 -9.17 -4.82 9.74
CA PRO A 207 -8.18 -4.51 10.74
C PRO A 207 -7.87 -5.80 11.50
N ASP A 208 -6.60 -6.17 11.56
CA ASP A 208 -6.10 -7.41 12.20
C ASP A 208 -6.51 -7.55 13.69
N GLY A 209 -7.22 -6.56 14.25
CA GLY A 209 -7.90 -6.65 15.55
C GLY A 209 -9.17 -7.50 15.58
N TYR A 210 -9.82 -7.79 14.44
CA TYR A 210 -11.03 -8.62 14.40
C TYR A 210 -10.73 -10.09 14.74
N ARG A 211 -9.59 -10.63 14.27
CA ARG A 211 -9.16 -12.00 14.58
C ARG A 211 -8.88 -12.18 16.07
N LEU A 212 -8.24 -11.19 16.68
CA LEU A 212 -8.00 -11.15 18.12
C LEU A 212 -9.30 -11.02 18.90
N GLY A 213 -10.22 -10.14 18.44
CA GLY A 213 -11.55 -9.98 19.04
C GLY A 213 -12.41 -11.24 18.97
N LEU A 214 -12.34 -11.99 17.85
CA LEU A 214 -13.08 -13.24 17.69
C LEU A 214 -12.47 -14.36 18.54
N ALA A 215 -11.14 -14.44 18.63
CA ALA A 215 -10.46 -15.38 19.53
C ALA A 215 -10.80 -15.09 21.01
N LEU A 216 -10.82 -13.82 21.41
CA LEU A 216 -11.20 -13.39 22.76
C LEU A 216 -12.68 -13.68 23.04
N GLY A 217 -13.58 -13.38 22.10
CA GLY A 217 -15.01 -13.66 22.24
C GLY A 217 -15.32 -15.15 22.34
N LEU A 218 -14.64 -15.97 21.53
CA LEU A 218 -14.81 -17.43 21.53
C LEU A 218 -14.24 -18.05 22.82
N GLY A 219 -13.10 -17.55 23.30
CA GLY A 219 -12.55 -17.91 24.61
C GLY A 219 -13.49 -17.54 25.78
N PHE A 220 -14.10 -16.35 25.73
CA PHE A 220 -15.06 -15.92 26.74
C PHE A 220 -16.33 -16.79 26.75
N LEU A 221 -16.86 -17.14 25.58
CA LEU A 221 -17.99 -18.08 25.45
C LEU A 221 -17.65 -19.48 26.00
N LEU A 222 -16.44 -19.97 25.74
CA LEU A 222 -15.96 -21.25 26.27
C LEU A 222 -15.90 -21.22 27.81
N LEU A 223 -15.38 -20.14 28.38
CA LEU A 223 -15.35 -19.95 29.84
C LEU A 223 -16.75 -19.90 30.45
N LEU A 224 -17.70 -19.22 29.79
CA LEU A 224 -19.10 -19.20 30.22
C LEU A 224 -19.73 -20.60 30.17
N ALA A 225 -19.47 -21.38 29.13
CA ALA A 225 -19.97 -22.74 29.01
C ALA A 225 -19.40 -23.66 30.12
N ILE A 226 -18.10 -23.55 30.41
CA ILE A 226 -17.46 -24.28 31.52
C ILE A 226 -18.06 -23.84 32.87
N SER A 227 -18.27 -22.55 33.07
CA SER A 227 -18.89 -22.00 34.29
C SER A 227 -20.30 -22.52 34.49
N GLN A 228 -21.12 -22.58 33.44
CA GLN A 228 -22.49 -23.14 33.49
C GLN A 228 -22.46 -24.64 33.78
N GLY A 229 -21.56 -25.39 33.13
CA GLY A 229 -21.36 -26.81 33.41
C GLY A 229 -20.95 -27.08 34.87
N PHE A 230 -20.12 -26.21 35.44
CA PHE A 230 -19.73 -26.30 36.84
C PHE A 230 -20.90 -26.03 37.80
N TRP A 231 -21.74 -25.04 37.48
CA TRP A 231 -22.95 -24.73 38.26
C TRP A 231 -23.95 -25.90 38.26
N LEU A 232 -24.17 -26.52 37.10
CA LEU A 232 -25.03 -27.70 36.98
C LEU A 232 -24.46 -28.87 37.79
N ASN A 233 -23.15 -29.14 37.69
CA ASN A 233 -22.51 -30.23 38.45
C ASN A 233 -22.59 -30.02 39.97
N ILE A 234 -22.45 -28.77 40.45
CA ILE A 234 -22.62 -28.45 41.87
C ILE A 234 -24.09 -28.69 42.30
N GLN A 235 -25.06 -28.23 41.50
CA GLN A 235 -26.47 -28.46 41.82
C GLN A 235 -26.81 -29.95 41.93
N TYR A 236 -26.32 -30.79 41.00
CA TYR A 236 -26.56 -32.23 41.04
C TYR A 236 -25.91 -32.93 42.25
N ARG A 237 -24.77 -32.42 42.77
CA ARG A 237 -24.12 -33.00 43.94
C ARG A 237 -24.68 -32.54 45.28
N VAL A 238 -25.21 -31.32 45.37
CA VAL A 238 -25.61 -30.73 46.66
C VAL A 238 -27.10 -30.98 46.98
N GLN A 239 -27.98 -31.08 45.97
CA GLN A 239 -29.40 -31.39 46.17
C GLN A 239 -29.68 -32.70 46.93
N PRO A 240 -29.03 -33.85 46.62
CA PRO A 240 -29.34 -35.10 47.32
C PRO A 240 -28.96 -35.07 48.81
N ALA A 241 -27.94 -34.28 49.19
CA ALA A 241 -27.54 -34.13 50.59
C ALA A 241 -28.53 -33.27 51.40
N LEU A 242 -29.07 -32.21 50.78
CA LEU A 242 -30.07 -31.34 51.44
C LEU A 242 -31.44 -32.01 51.56
N ASP A 243 -31.82 -32.86 50.61
CA ASP A 243 -33.09 -33.59 50.66
C ASP A 243 -33.06 -34.73 51.70
N GLN A 244 -31.91 -35.38 51.91
CA GLN A 244 -31.72 -36.37 52.97
C GLN A 244 -31.86 -35.75 54.37
N ASP A 245 -31.22 -34.60 54.60
CA ASP A 245 -31.30 -33.89 55.89
C ASP A 245 -32.70 -33.34 56.17
N ARG A 246 -33.42 -32.93 55.13
CA ARG A 246 -34.82 -32.50 55.26
C ARG A 246 -35.75 -33.67 55.59
N GLN A 247 -35.52 -34.85 55.01
CA GLN A 247 -36.33 -36.03 55.30
C GLN A 247 -36.14 -36.54 56.73
N THR A 248 -34.90 -36.58 57.23
CA THR A 248 -34.59 -37.01 58.60
C THR A 248 -35.29 -36.13 59.64
N LEU A 249 -35.21 -34.80 59.49
CA LEU A 249 -35.89 -33.84 60.36
C LEU A 249 -37.43 -33.98 60.36
N VAL A 250 -38.03 -34.30 59.21
CA VAL A 250 -39.49 -34.52 59.12
C VAL A 250 -39.93 -35.82 59.79
N THR A 251 -39.09 -36.86 59.79
CA THR A 251 -39.35 -38.10 60.55
C THR A 251 -39.21 -37.92 62.06
N GLU A 252 -38.24 -37.14 62.53
CA GLU A 252 -38.06 -36.82 63.95
C GLU A 252 -39.25 -36.03 64.51
N LEU A 253 -39.77 -35.05 63.76
CA LEU A 253 -40.93 -34.24 64.19
C LEU A 253 -42.28 -34.97 64.20
N LYS A 254 -42.36 -36.16 63.59
CA LYS A 254 -43.58 -36.99 63.56
C LYS A 254 -43.62 -38.06 64.66
N ARG A 255 -42.57 -38.16 65.46
CA ARG A 255 -42.44 -39.12 66.56
C ARG A 255 -42.71 -38.45 67.90
#